data_AF-A0A3S0Q544-F1
#
_entry.id   AF-A0A3S0Q544-F1
#
_cell.length_a   1.000
_cell.length_b   1.000
_cell.length_c   1.000
_cell.angle_alpha   90.00
_cell.angle_beta   90.00
_cell.angle_gamma   90.00
#
_symmetry.space_group_name_H-M   'P 1'
#
loop_
_entity.id
_entity.type
_entity.pdbx_description
1 polymer ?
#
loop_
_entity_poly.entity_id
_entity_poly.type
_entity_poly.pdbx_seq_one_letter_code
_entity_poly.pdbx_strand_id
1 'polypeptide(L)'
;MLVLKYLQIFNKKSNGVDTSVYNIFFQEKKIGSIYFGSYYRPFTEEYSITEEKEIYDKVSLRGAKIYYSKYLEQDYKNGIYNDNYYYYDTINKNIAQIMLPKKSNKGSIGIYFDSVDVYKNKFAIVSTELSEGNKKNF
;
A
#
# COMPACT_ATOMS: atom_id res chain seq x y z
N MET A 1 -4.57 -15.65 -24.13
CA MET A 1 -5.75 -15.69 -23.23
C MET A 1 -5.36 -16.46 -21.97
N LEU A 2 -4.67 -15.80 -21.03
CA LEU A 2 -4.15 -16.43 -19.80
C LEU A 2 -5.24 -16.41 -18.71
N VAL A 3 -5.94 -17.53 -18.61
CA VAL A 3 -6.38 -18.27 -17.42
C VAL A 3 -6.42 -17.48 -16.08
N LEU A 4 -7.52 -16.77 -15.83
CA LEU A 4 -7.96 -16.26 -14.51
C LEU A 4 -8.69 -17.36 -13.68
N LYS A 5 -8.21 -18.61 -13.67
CA LYS A 5 -9.01 -19.78 -13.20
C LYS A 5 -9.03 -20.09 -11.70
N TYR A 6 -8.32 -19.37 -10.83
CA TYR A 6 -8.31 -19.72 -9.40
C TYR A 6 -8.41 -18.54 -8.42
N LEU A 7 -8.84 -17.36 -8.88
CA LEU A 7 -9.20 -16.28 -7.95
C LEU A 7 -10.63 -16.55 -7.45
N GLN A 8 -10.76 -17.21 -6.30
CA GLN A 8 -12.03 -17.30 -5.60
C GLN A 8 -12.28 -15.93 -4.95
N ILE A 9 -12.78 -14.98 -5.75
CA ILE A 9 -13.12 -13.62 -5.33
C ILE A 9 -14.35 -13.71 -4.43
N PHE A 10 -14.17 -13.51 -3.14
CA PHE A 10 -15.28 -13.38 -2.20
C PHE A 10 -15.71 -11.91 -2.13
N ASN A 11 -16.79 -11.56 -2.83
CA ASN A 11 -17.44 -10.26 -2.77
C ASN A 11 -18.25 -10.14 -1.47
N LYS A 12 -17.62 -9.71 -0.36
CA LYS A 12 -18.36 -9.20 0.80
C LYS A 12 -18.36 -7.68 0.75
N LYS A 13 -19.45 -7.09 0.21
CA LYS A 13 -19.67 -5.64 0.24
C LYS A 13 -19.80 -5.18 1.69
N SER A 14 -18.76 -4.55 2.22
CA SER A 14 -18.91 -3.69 3.40
C SER A 14 -19.36 -2.32 2.90
N ASN A 15 -20.55 -1.86 3.32
CA ASN A 15 -21.02 -0.52 2.98
C ASN A 15 -20.13 0.52 3.68
N GLY A 16 -19.05 0.95 3.02
CA GLY A 16 -18.63 2.34 3.12
C GLY A 16 -19.57 3.15 2.25
N VAL A 17 -19.91 4.37 2.65
CA VAL A 17 -20.86 5.25 1.92
C VAL A 17 -20.48 5.40 0.43
N ASP A 18 -19.20 5.22 0.12
CA ASP A 18 -18.56 5.67 -1.12
C ASP A 18 -17.52 4.71 -1.71
N THR A 19 -17.31 3.52 -1.13
CA THR A 19 -16.22 2.62 -1.54
C THR A 19 -16.57 1.16 -1.37
N SER A 20 -16.34 0.39 -2.43
CA SER A 20 -16.41 -1.06 -2.45
C SER A 20 -15.02 -1.66 -2.24
N VAL A 21 -14.95 -2.65 -1.34
CA VAL A 21 -13.71 -3.38 -1.04
C VAL A 21 -13.93 -4.86 -1.35
N TYR A 22 -13.01 -5.43 -2.13
CA TYR A 22 -13.02 -6.83 -2.52
C TYR A 22 -11.75 -7.49 -2.00
N ASN A 23 -11.86 -8.59 -1.25
CA ASN A 23 -10.70 -9.29 -0.72
C ASN A 23 -10.22 -10.35 -1.72
N ILE A 24 -8.89 -10.46 -1.87
CA ILE A 24 -8.25 -11.49 -2.70
C ILE A 24 -7.81 -12.61 -1.75
N PHE A 25 -8.24 -13.85 -2.02
CA PHE A 25 -7.89 -15.03 -1.24
C PHE A 25 -7.14 -16.06 -2.10
N PHE A 26 -6.21 -16.78 -1.47
CA PHE A 26 -5.56 -17.96 -2.01
C PHE A 26 -5.47 -19.01 -0.91
N GLN A 27 -5.96 -20.23 -1.16
CA GLN A 27 -6.03 -21.30 -0.16
C GLN A 27 -6.65 -20.83 1.17
N GLU A 28 -7.79 -20.13 1.09
CA GLU A 28 -8.51 -19.55 2.25
C GLU A 28 -7.77 -18.44 3.02
N LYS A 29 -6.51 -18.14 2.68
CA LYS A 29 -5.74 -17.03 3.24
C LYS A 29 -5.98 -15.75 2.43
N LYS A 30 -6.28 -14.64 3.11
CA LYS A 30 -6.34 -13.31 2.46
C LYS A 30 -4.93 -12.89 2.04
N ILE A 31 -4.74 -12.68 0.74
CA ILE A 31 -3.46 -12.25 0.16
C ILE A 31 -3.49 -10.81 -0.36
N GLY A 32 -4.65 -10.17 -0.44
CA GLY A 32 -4.74 -8.80 -0.92
C GLY A 32 -6.15 -8.21 -0.88
N SER A 33 -6.30 -7.01 -1.41
CA SER A 33 -7.58 -6.31 -1.52
C SER A 33 -7.62 -5.40 -2.74
N ILE A 34 -8.80 -5.25 -3.31
CA ILE A 34 -9.13 -4.33 -4.38
C ILE A 34 -10.10 -3.29 -3.80
N TYR A 35 -9.83 -2.01 -4.05
CA TYR A 35 -10.64 -0.88 -3.62
C TYR A 35 -11.17 -0.17 -4.85
N PHE A 36 -12.45 0.17 -4.84
CA PHE A 36 -13.09 0.90 -5.93
C PHE A 36 -14.18 1.84 -5.40
N GLY A 37 -14.13 3.12 -5.76
CA GLY A 37 -15.18 4.09 -5.41
C GLY A 37 -14.68 5.52 -5.35
N SER A 38 -15.48 6.44 -4.83
CA SER A 38 -15.17 7.88 -4.83
C SER A 38 -14.07 8.26 -3.81
N TYR A 39 -13.81 7.42 -2.81
CA TYR A 39 -12.82 7.67 -1.78
C TYR A 39 -11.83 6.51 -1.56
N TYR A 40 -10.57 6.74 -1.89
CA TYR A 40 -9.45 5.93 -1.42
C TYR A 40 -8.26 6.85 -1.20
N ARG A 41 -7.55 6.66 -0.08
CA ARG A 41 -6.34 7.44 0.22
C ARG A 41 -5.17 6.83 -0.57
N PRO A 42 -4.37 7.63 -1.29
CA PRO A 42 -3.14 7.16 -1.93
C PRO A 42 -2.23 6.45 -0.93
N PHE A 43 -1.27 5.69 -1.43
CA PHE A 43 -0.36 4.94 -0.57
C PHE A 43 0.49 5.91 0.27
N THR A 44 0.33 5.86 1.58
CA THR A 44 1.09 6.66 2.55
C THR A 44 1.53 5.78 3.72
N GLU A 45 2.78 5.93 4.14
CA GLU A 45 3.27 5.33 5.37
C GLU A 45 3.20 6.33 6.52
N GLU A 46 2.70 5.86 7.66
CA GLU A 46 2.56 6.68 8.85
C GLU A 46 3.73 6.41 9.79
N TYR A 47 4.63 7.39 9.91
CA TYR A 47 5.72 7.42 10.87
C TYR A 47 6.13 8.87 11.15
N SER A 48 6.96 9.05 12.17
CA SER A 48 7.58 10.35 12.49
C SER A 48 9.10 10.24 12.42
N ILE A 49 9.77 11.36 12.12
CA ILE A 49 11.22 11.49 12.25
C ILE A 49 11.49 12.66 13.19
N THR A 50 12.48 12.51 14.06
CA THR A 50 12.96 13.58 14.94
C THR A 50 14.48 13.61 14.96
N GLU A 51 15.04 14.81 15.10
CA GLU A 51 16.47 15.02 15.39
C GLU A 51 16.73 15.13 16.90
N GLU A 52 15.67 15.24 17.70
CA GLU A 52 15.74 15.32 19.15
C GLU A 52 15.74 13.92 19.77
N LYS A 53 16.90 13.51 20.29
CA LYS A 53 17.07 12.18 20.89
C LYS A 53 16.12 11.96 22.07
N GLU A 54 15.89 12.98 22.89
CA GLU A 54 14.98 12.90 24.05
C GLU A 54 13.54 12.63 23.64
N ILE A 55 13.06 13.26 22.56
CA ILE A 55 11.75 12.98 21.98
C ILE A 55 11.69 11.54 21.47
N TYR A 56 12.71 11.12 20.71
CA TYR A 56 12.79 9.76 20.19
C TYR A 56 12.72 8.72 21.32
N ASP A 57 13.55 8.85 22.35
CA ASP A 57 13.61 7.91 23.46
C ASP A 57 12.26 7.84 24.19
N LYS A 58 11.61 8.99 24.45
CA LYS A 58 10.30 9.05 25.14
C LYS A 58 9.16 8.45 24.31
N VAL A 59 9.15 8.69 23.01
CA VAL A 59 8.04 8.31 22.11
C VAL A 59 8.17 6.87 21.63
N SER A 60 9.39 6.42 21.31
CA SER A 60 9.66 5.03 20.87
C SER A 60 9.32 4.01 21.96
N LEU A 61 9.59 4.31 23.23
CA LEU A 61 9.21 3.48 24.38
C LEU A 61 7.70 3.25 24.51
N ARG A 62 6.88 4.10 23.89
CA ARG A 62 5.41 3.96 23.85
C ARG A 62 4.92 3.16 22.64
N GLY A 63 5.83 2.59 21.84
CA GLY A 63 5.51 1.76 20.68
C GLY A 63 5.17 2.56 19.40
N ALA A 64 5.37 3.88 19.40
CA ALA A 64 5.14 4.69 18.20
C ALA A 64 6.21 4.41 17.13
N LYS A 65 5.80 4.43 15.85
CA LYS A 65 6.72 4.34 14.70
C LYS A 65 7.42 5.69 14.51
N ILE A 66 8.47 5.94 15.29
CA ILE A 66 9.32 7.13 15.24
C ILE A 66 10.77 6.74 14.94
N TYR A 67 11.48 7.58 14.20
CA TYR A 67 12.89 7.41 13.87
C TYR A 67 13.72 8.60 14.33
N TYR A 68 14.89 8.31 14.90
CA TYR A 68 15.90 9.33 15.16
C TYR A 68 16.79 9.50 13.92
N SER A 69 16.95 10.74 13.45
CA SER A 69 17.90 11.07 12.39
C SER A 69 18.63 12.37 12.68
N LYS A 70 19.95 12.38 12.49
CA LYS A 70 20.77 13.60 12.50
C LYS A 70 20.65 14.41 11.20
N TYR A 71 20.06 13.81 10.16
CA TYR A 71 19.89 14.40 8.83
C TYR A 71 18.41 14.44 8.48
N LEU A 72 17.58 14.94 9.41
CA LEU A 72 16.13 14.84 9.38
C LEU A 72 15.53 15.23 8.03
N GLU A 73 15.90 16.41 7.49
CA GLU A 73 15.36 16.85 6.21
C GLU A 73 15.72 15.92 5.05
N GLN A 74 16.97 15.49 4.97
CA GLN A 74 17.47 14.68 3.87
C GLN A 74 16.86 13.28 3.92
N ASP A 75 16.82 12.67 5.10
CA ASP A 75 16.26 11.34 5.28
C ASP A 75 14.75 11.33 5.07
N TYR A 76 14.05 12.40 5.45
CA TYR A 76 12.63 12.59 5.18
C TYR A 76 12.37 12.74 3.68
N LYS A 77 13.07 13.66 3.00
CA LYS A 77 12.91 13.91 1.55
C LYS A 77 13.21 12.66 0.72
N ASN A 78 14.20 11.86 1.13
CA ASN A 78 14.57 10.62 0.46
C ASN A 78 13.70 9.42 0.88
N GLY A 79 12.75 9.62 1.81
CA GLY A 79 11.87 8.57 2.33
C GLY A 79 12.65 7.38 2.87
N ILE A 80 13.81 7.58 3.51
CA ILE A 80 14.73 6.51 3.94
C ILE A 80 14.01 5.48 4.81
N TYR A 81 13.10 5.95 5.66
CA TYR A 81 12.36 5.13 6.61
C TYR A 81 11.06 4.53 6.05
N ASN A 82 10.70 4.81 4.79
CA ASN A 82 9.61 4.11 4.12
C ASN A 82 9.98 2.62 3.96
N ASP A 83 9.03 1.76 4.26
CA ASP A 83 9.07 0.33 3.94
C ASP A 83 8.87 0.07 2.43
N ASN A 84 8.35 1.06 1.69
CA ASN A 84 8.06 0.95 0.26
C ASN A 84 8.72 2.05 -0.59
N TYR A 85 9.04 1.71 -1.84
CA TYR A 85 9.26 2.66 -2.92
C TYR A 85 7.93 3.05 -3.56
N TYR A 86 7.87 4.31 -4.00
CA TYR A 86 6.74 4.87 -4.73
C TYR A 86 7.22 5.45 -6.04
N TYR A 87 6.56 5.13 -7.13
CA TYR A 87 6.79 5.76 -8.43
C TYR A 87 5.46 5.90 -9.17
N TYR A 88 5.47 6.73 -10.21
CA TYR A 88 4.33 6.93 -11.07
C TYR A 88 4.58 6.32 -12.43
N ASP A 89 3.56 5.71 -13.01
CA ASP A 89 3.58 5.18 -14.37
C ASP A 89 2.26 5.49 -15.07
N THR A 90 2.24 5.47 -16.40
CA THR A 90 1.04 5.65 -17.20
C THR A 90 0.56 4.32 -17.74
N ILE A 91 -0.57 3.83 -17.22
CA ILE A 91 -1.18 2.56 -17.64
C ILE A 91 -2.53 2.86 -18.26
N ASN A 92 -2.71 2.44 -19.51
CA ASN A 92 -3.94 2.66 -20.27
C ASN A 92 -4.39 4.15 -20.24
N LYS A 93 -3.44 5.07 -20.46
CA LYS A 93 -3.65 6.53 -20.43
C LYS A 93 -4.04 7.13 -19.06
N ASN A 94 -4.02 6.34 -17.99
CA ASN A 94 -4.25 6.82 -16.63
C ASN A 94 -2.93 6.81 -15.85
N ILE A 95 -2.70 7.85 -15.05
CA ILE A 95 -1.54 7.91 -14.14
C ILE A 95 -1.83 6.99 -12.96
N ALA A 96 -0.95 6.03 -12.73
CA ALA A 96 -0.96 5.12 -11.61
C ALA A 96 0.19 5.44 -10.66
N GLN A 97 -0.08 5.44 -9.35
CA GLN A 97 0.95 5.36 -8.32
C GLN A 97 1.21 3.88 -8.04
N ILE A 98 2.45 3.45 -8.17
CA ILE A 98 2.89 2.07 -7.92
C ILE A 98 3.69 2.04 -6.62
N MET A 99 3.35 1.08 -5.75
CA MET A 99 4.02 0.80 -4.48
C MET A 99 4.74 -0.53 -4.58
N LEU A 100 6.04 -0.53 -4.27
CA LEU A 100 6.86 -1.74 -4.22
C LEU A 100 7.58 -1.83 -2.86
N PRO A 101 7.68 -3.02 -2.26
CA PRO A 101 8.40 -3.18 -1.01
C PRO A 101 9.91 -2.95 -1.21
N LYS A 102 10.55 -2.20 -0.31
CA LYS A 102 12.01 -2.04 -0.33
C LYS A 102 12.76 -3.27 0.16
N LYS A 103 12.10 -4.14 0.94
CA LYS A 103 12.68 -5.33 1.57
C LYS A 103 11.79 -6.54 1.28
N SER A 104 12.39 -7.69 1.02
CA SER A 104 11.71 -8.91 0.55
C SER A 104 10.52 -9.36 1.42
N ASN A 105 10.58 -9.13 2.74
CA ASN A 105 9.57 -9.57 3.71
C ASN A 105 8.93 -8.41 4.49
N LYS A 106 9.03 -7.17 4.00
CA LYS A 106 8.48 -5.99 4.68
C LYS A 106 7.87 -5.02 3.67
N GLY A 107 6.75 -4.41 4.05
CA GLY A 107 6.04 -3.44 3.23
C GLY A 107 4.84 -4.06 2.52
N SER A 108 4.54 -3.58 1.33
CA SER A 108 3.38 -3.95 0.54
C SER A 108 3.66 -3.71 -0.94
N ILE A 109 2.95 -4.44 -1.80
CA ILE A 109 2.90 -4.18 -3.22
C ILE A 109 1.51 -3.64 -3.56
N GLY A 110 1.44 -2.66 -4.45
CA GLY A 110 0.15 -2.17 -4.89
C GLY A 110 0.20 -1.21 -6.06
N ILE A 111 -0.96 -0.96 -6.62
CA ILE A 111 -1.19 0.02 -7.66
C ILE A 111 -2.43 0.83 -7.32
N TYR A 112 -2.36 2.15 -7.49
CA TYR A 112 -3.42 3.09 -7.21
C TYR A 112 -3.65 4.00 -8.41
N PHE A 113 -4.89 4.20 -8.79
CA PHE A 113 -5.32 5.17 -9.79
C PHE A 113 -6.25 6.18 -9.11
N ASP A 114 -5.94 7.46 -9.28
CA ASP A 114 -6.74 8.56 -8.73
C ASP A 114 -8.05 8.78 -9.50
N SER A 115 -8.16 8.24 -10.71
CA SER A 115 -9.37 8.22 -11.53
C SER A 115 -9.28 7.09 -12.57
N VAL A 116 -10.33 6.28 -12.70
CA VAL A 116 -10.42 5.23 -13.74
C VAL A 116 -11.63 5.36 -14.67
N ASP A 117 -12.54 6.29 -14.38
CA ASP A 117 -13.72 6.55 -15.20
C ASP A 117 -14.15 8.03 -15.17
N VAL A 118 -15.24 8.35 -15.90
CA VAL A 118 -15.79 9.71 -16.00
C VAL A 118 -16.34 10.25 -14.68
N TYR A 119 -16.64 9.37 -13.72
CA TYR A 119 -17.13 9.73 -12.39
C TYR A 119 -15.99 9.96 -11.39
N LYS A 120 -14.73 9.88 -11.86
CA LYS A 120 -13.52 9.99 -11.04
C LYS A 120 -13.46 8.96 -9.94
N ASN A 121 -13.97 7.75 -10.20
CA ASN A 121 -13.79 6.65 -9.26
C ASN A 121 -12.31 6.33 -9.14
N LYS A 122 -11.87 6.17 -7.90
CA LYS A 122 -10.54 5.72 -7.52
C LYS A 122 -10.50 4.21 -7.54
N PHE A 123 -9.34 3.67 -7.89
CA PHE A 123 -9.12 2.23 -7.92
C PHE A 123 -7.77 1.89 -7.30
N ALA A 124 -7.72 0.86 -6.46
CA ALA A 124 -6.45 0.36 -5.95
C ALA A 124 -6.45 -1.16 -5.85
N ILE A 125 -5.30 -1.77 -6.07
CA ILE A 125 -5.03 -3.17 -5.70
C ILE A 125 -3.84 -3.16 -4.75
N VAL A 126 -3.95 -3.83 -3.61
CA VAL A 126 -2.89 -3.88 -2.59
C VAL A 126 -2.74 -5.30 -2.06
N SER A 127 -1.49 -5.72 -1.88
CA SER A 127 -1.12 -6.93 -1.15
C SER A 127 -0.04 -6.63 -0.11
N THR A 128 -0.26 -7.11 1.10
CA THR A 128 0.70 -7.07 2.22
C THR A 128 1.41 -8.41 2.41
N GLU A 129 1.02 -9.44 1.65
CA GLU A 129 1.46 -10.81 1.82
C GLU A 129 2.53 -11.12 0.76
N LEU A 130 3.79 -10.90 1.14
CA LEU A 130 4.93 -10.91 0.23
C LEU A 130 5.74 -12.22 0.25
N SER A 131 5.21 -13.30 0.82
CA SER A 131 5.93 -14.58 0.86
C SER A 131 6.25 -15.11 -0.54
N GLU A 132 7.39 -15.79 -0.69
CA GLU A 132 7.83 -16.41 -1.95
C GLU A 132 6.78 -17.34 -2.56
N GLY A 133 6.01 -18.03 -1.71
CA GLY A 133 4.89 -18.86 -2.16
C GLY A 133 3.82 -18.05 -2.90
N ASN A 134 3.53 -16.84 -2.43
CA ASN A 134 2.52 -15.97 -3.04
C ASN A 134 3.04 -15.14 -4.22
N LYS A 135 4.34 -14.82 -4.27
CA LYS A 135 4.95 -14.17 -5.44
C LYS A 135 4.78 -14.95 -6.74
N LYS A 136 4.75 -16.29 -6.66
CA LYS A 136 4.54 -17.17 -7.83
C LYS A 136 3.08 -17.27 -8.28
N ASN A 137 2.14 -16.79 -7.46
CA ASN A 137 0.70 -16.92 -7.70
C ASN A 137 0.07 -15.65 -8.30
N PHE A 138 0.83 -14.56 -8.38
CA PHE A 138 0.49 -13.33 -9.12
C PHE A 138 1.21 -13.30 -10.46
#